data_AF-A0A974S5P2-F1
#
_entry.id   AF-A0A974S5P2-F1
#
_cell.length_a   1.000
_cell.length_b   1.000
_cell.length_c   1.000
_cell.angle_alpha   90.00
_cell.angle_beta   90.00
_cell.angle_gamma   90.00
#
_symmetry.space_group_name_H-M   'P 1'
#
loop_
_entity.id
_entity.type
_entity.pdbx_description
1 polymer ?
#
loop_
_entity_poly.entity_id
_entity_poly.type
_entity_poly.pdbx_seq_one_letter_code
_entity_poly.pdbx_strand_id
1 'polypeptide(L)'
;MVPHPDYPPVAARSVRVDVAVTADGWRLDYRVEGAGGVLLPERAAGERTDGLWKTTCFELFVRAEEGAGYSEFNFSPSGDWAAYCFDLYREGMRDLVLAGSPDVRGSSEGDCFRLEVALAADGLAPDAARIGLSAVIEEAGAKSFWALDHAAGAPDFHNRDCFTARLAAPEAS
;
A
#
# COMPACT_ATOMS: atom_id res chain seq x y z
N MET A 1 -7.58 -8.41 3.12
CA MET A 1 -8.10 -7.06 3.42
C MET A 1 -9.62 -7.09 3.32
N VAL A 2 -10.29 -6.14 3.95
CA VAL A 2 -11.74 -5.98 3.93
C VAL A 2 -12.11 -4.69 3.18
N PRO A 3 -13.18 -4.71 2.35
CA PRO A 3 -13.66 -3.50 1.70
C PRO A 3 -14.37 -2.61 2.72
N HIS A 4 -14.28 -1.30 2.54
CA HIS A 4 -15.03 -0.33 3.34
C HIS A 4 -16.54 -0.55 3.12
N PRO A 5 -17.37 -0.59 4.17
CA PRO A 5 -18.79 -0.92 4.05
C PRO A 5 -19.58 0.05 3.16
N ASP A 6 -19.25 1.34 3.20
CA ASP A 6 -19.93 2.37 2.39
C ASP A 6 -19.48 2.42 0.92
N TYR A 7 -18.42 1.68 0.56
CA TYR A 7 -17.84 1.67 -0.79
C TYR A 7 -17.66 0.22 -1.27
N PRO A 8 -18.76 -0.51 -1.47
CA PRO A 8 -18.70 -1.91 -1.86
C PRO A 8 -18.04 -2.08 -3.24
N PRO A 9 -17.23 -3.12 -3.44
CA PRO A 9 -16.67 -3.44 -4.75
C PRO A 9 -17.77 -3.88 -5.73
N VAL A 10 -17.52 -3.69 -7.02
CA VAL A 10 -18.44 -4.09 -8.09
C VAL A 10 -18.16 -5.53 -8.52
N ALA A 11 -16.93 -5.82 -8.93
CA ALA A 11 -16.46 -7.11 -9.41
C ALA A 11 -15.30 -7.65 -8.58
N ALA A 12 -14.45 -6.80 -8.00
CA ALA A 12 -13.36 -7.22 -7.12
C ALA A 12 -13.90 -8.04 -5.92
N ARG A 13 -13.53 -9.32 -5.86
CA ARG A 13 -14.03 -10.29 -4.88
C ARG A 13 -13.18 -10.34 -3.62
N SER A 14 -11.86 -10.18 -3.77
CA SER A 14 -10.96 -10.13 -2.62
C SER A 14 -9.68 -9.40 -2.96
N VAL A 15 -9.13 -8.68 -1.98
CA VAL A 15 -7.77 -8.16 -2.03
C VAL A 15 -6.94 -8.76 -0.89
N ARG A 16 -5.81 -9.37 -1.27
CA ARG A 16 -4.83 -9.98 -0.35
C ARG A 16 -3.48 -9.36 -0.57
N VAL A 17 -2.63 -9.46 0.45
CA VAL A 17 -1.25 -9.05 0.38
C VAL A 17 -0.42 -10.01 1.20
N ASP A 18 0.64 -10.54 0.59
CA ASP A 18 1.69 -11.26 1.29
C ASP A 18 2.86 -10.32 1.49
N VAL A 19 3.42 -10.29 2.70
CA VAL A 19 4.56 -9.43 3.05
C VAL A 19 5.70 -10.30 3.55
N ALA A 20 6.88 -10.13 2.95
CA ALA A 20 8.12 -10.75 3.39
C ALA A 20 9.16 -9.68 3.70
N VAL A 21 9.78 -9.77 4.87
CA VAL A 21 10.83 -8.86 5.33
C VAL A 21 12.13 -9.64 5.44
N THR A 22 13.17 -9.16 4.77
CA THR A 22 14.53 -9.74 4.80
C THR A 22 15.56 -8.65 5.11
N ALA A 23 16.82 -9.03 5.28
CA ALA A 23 17.92 -8.08 5.43
C ALA A 23 18.09 -7.15 4.21
N ASP A 24 17.69 -7.61 3.01
CA ASP A 24 17.79 -6.83 1.77
C ASP A 24 16.62 -5.83 1.61
N GLY A 25 15.55 -5.99 2.39
CA GLY A 25 14.39 -5.13 2.37
C GLY A 25 13.07 -5.88 2.38
N TRP A 26 12.03 -5.26 1.84
CA TRP A 26 10.66 -5.76 1.92
C TRP A 26 10.15 -6.16 0.55
N ARG A 27 9.38 -7.25 0.52
CA ARG A 27 8.63 -7.71 -0.65
C ARG A 27 7.15 -7.73 -0.30
N LEU A 28 6.34 -7.09 -1.14
CA LEU A 28 4.89 -7.11 -1.04
C LEU A 28 4.32 -7.72 -2.32
N ASP A 29 3.34 -8.59 -2.15
CA ASP A 29 2.64 -9.26 -3.25
C ASP A 29 1.13 -9.06 -3.06
N TYR A 30 0.59 -8.02 -3.68
CA TYR A 30 -0.84 -7.76 -3.67
C TYR A 30 -1.54 -8.58 -4.74
N ARG A 31 -2.68 -9.16 -4.39
CA ARG A 31 -3.52 -9.96 -5.30
C ARG A 31 -4.96 -9.50 -5.22
N VAL A 32 -5.54 -9.20 -6.38
CA VAL A 32 -6.95 -8.84 -6.56
C VAL A 32 -7.61 -9.95 -7.37
N GLU A 33 -8.58 -10.65 -6.76
CA GLU A 33 -9.45 -11.60 -7.45
C GLU A 33 -10.70 -10.89 -7.95
N GLY A 34 -11.22 -11.22 -9.14
CA GLY A 34 -12.30 -10.44 -9.75
C GLY A 34 -11.79 -9.21 -10.50
N ALA A 35 -10.55 -9.27 -11.02
CA ALA A 35 -9.86 -8.13 -11.60
C ALA A 35 -10.28 -7.80 -13.05
N GLY A 36 -11.14 -8.60 -13.68
CA GLY A 36 -11.57 -8.36 -15.07
C GLY A 36 -12.27 -7.02 -15.32
N GLY A 37 -12.80 -6.38 -14.27
CA GLY A 37 -13.43 -5.05 -14.31
C GLY A 37 -12.60 -3.91 -13.70
N VAL A 38 -11.39 -4.20 -13.21
CA VAL A 38 -10.52 -3.22 -12.55
C VAL A 38 -9.84 -2.34 -13.59
N LEU A 39 -9.94 -1.02 -13.40
CA LEU A 39 -9.29 -0.02 -14.23
C LEU A 39 -7.85 0.15 -13.77
N LEU A 40 -6.91 -0.32 -14.59
CA LEU A 40 -5.48 -0.19 -14.33
C LEU A 40 -4.93 1.05 -15.06
N PRO A 41 -4.12 1.89 -14.40
CA PRO A 41 -3.42 2.98 -15.08
C PRO A 41 -2.49 2.45 -16.17
N GLU A 42 -2.23 3.29 -17.19
CA GLU A 42 -1.29 2.96 -18.26
C GLU A 42 0.11 2.74 -17.70
N ARG A 43 0.86 1.79 -18.29
CA ARG A 43 2.22 1.50 -17.87
C ARG A 43 3.13 2.72 -18.07
N ALA A 44 3.95 3.01 -17.07
CA ALA A 44 4.86 4.14 -17.04
C ALA A 44 6.31 3.69 -16.83
N ALA A 45 7.22 4.67 -16.69
CA ALA A 45 8.65 4.43 -16.50
C ALA A 45 9.03 4.01 -15.07
N GLY A 46 8.11 4.12 -14.10
CA GLY A 46 8.37 3.79 -12.71
C GLY A 46 9.00 4.94 -11.94
N GLU A 47 8.41 6.13 -12.07
CA GLU A 47 8.93 7.36 -11.47
C GLU A 47 8.15 7.75 -10.22
N ARG A 48 8.76 8.61 -9.40
CA ARG A 48 8.07 9.21 -8.27
C ARG A 48 6.95 10.12 -8.78
N THR A 49 5.70 9.82 -8.42
CA THR A 49 4.52 10.54 -8.90
C THR A 49 3.49 10.74 -7.79
N ASP A 50 3.01 11.97 -7.61
CA ASP A 50 1.97 12.27 -6.63
C ASP A 50 0.56 11.90 -7.11
N GLY A 51 -0.33 11.61 -6.16
CA GLY A 51 -1.76 11.45 -6.44
C GLY A 51 -2.15 10.12 -7.08
N LEU A 52 -1.32 9.07 -6.91
CA LEU A 52 -1.58 7.72 -7.40
C LEU A 52 -2.89 7.14 -6.87
N TRP A 53 -3.26 7.47 -5.62
CA TRP A 53 -4.52 7.06 -4.97
C TRP A 53 -5.81 7.52 -5.69
N LYS A 54 -5.71 8.40 -6.69
CA LYS A 54 -6.86 8.84 -7.48
C LYS A 54 -7.39 7.77 -8.44
N THR A 55 -6.64 6.70 -8.67
CA THR A 55 -7.04 5.53 -9.46
C THR A 55 -6.67 4.25 -8.70
N THR A 56 -6.60 3.09 -9.37
CA THR A 56 -6.14 1.85 -8.73
C THR A 56 -4.71 2.00 -8.20
N CYS A 57 -4.53 1.87 -6.88
CA CYS A 57 -3.26 2.07 -6.17
C CYS A 57 -3.21 1.15 -4.94
N PHE A 58 -2.01 0.76 -4.54
CA PHE A 58 -1.75 -0.11 -3.39
C PHE A 58 -0.79 0.59 -2.44
N GLU A 59 -1.01 0.47 -1.14
CA GLU A 59 -0.32 1.31 -0.17
C GLU A 59 0.19 0.52 1.03
N LEU A 60 1.36 0.94 1.50
CA LEU A 60 1.96 0.49 2.75
C LEU A 60 2.12 1.70 3.67
N PHE A 61 1.67 1.56 4.90
CA PHE A 61 1.92 2.52 5.97
C PHE A 61 2.77 1.87 7.05
N VAL A 62 3.83 2.54 7.50
CA VAL A 62 4.77 2.01 8.49
C VAL A 62 4.92 2.97 9.66
N ARG A 63 4.75 2.44 10.86
CA ARG A 63 4.82 3.18 12.12
C ARG A 63 5.68 2.41 13.14
N ALA A 64 6.51 3.15 13.88
CA ALA A 64 7.24 2.61 15.04
C ALA A 64 6.28 2.33 16.22
N GLU A 65 6.65 1.47 17.18
CA GLU A 65 5.79 1.25 18.38
C GLU A 65 5.50 2.57 19.09
N GLU A 66 6.52 3.42 19.21
CA GLU A 66 6.48 4.70 19.89
C GLU A 66 6.50 5.87 18.90
N GLY A 67 5.87 6.96 19.28
CA GLY A 67 5.73 8.15 18.45
C GLY A 67 4.45 8.17 17.61
N ALA A 68 4.19 9.33 17.03
CA ALA A 68 2.99 9.62 16.25
C ALA A 68 3.28 9.79 14.75
N GLY A 69 4.55 9.87 14.36
CA GLY A 69 4.96 9.91 12.96
C GLY A 69 4.87 8.55 12.30
N TYR A 70 4.73 8.57 10.97
CA TYR A 70 4.66 7.36 10.15
C TYR A 70 5.14 7.67 8.73
N SER A 71 5.49 6.60 8.00
CA SER A 71 5.79 6.66 6.59
C SER A 71 4.66 6.05 5.78
N GLU A 72 4.43 6.59 4.60
CA GLU A 72 3.45 6.13 3.61
C GLU A 72 4.18 5.81 2.31
N PHE A 73 3.78 4.72 1.67
CA PHE A 73 4.26 4.32 0.37
C PHE A 73 3.07 4.00 -0.52
N ASN A 74 3.04 4.56 -1.73
CA ASN A 74 2.01 4.35 -2.74
C ASN A 74 2.64 3.62 -3.93
N PHE A 75 1.96 2.61 -4.46
CA PHE A 75 2.41 1.79 -5.58
C PHE A 75 1.30 1.68 -6.62
N SER A 76 1.56 2.20 -7.81
CA SER A 76 0.64 2.13 -8.94
C SER A 76 0.91 0.90 -9.80
N PRO A 77 -0.12 0.23 -10.35
CA PRO A 77 0.04 -0.75 -11.43
C PRO A 77 0.84 -0.26 -12.64
N SER A 78 0.94 1.07 -12.84
CA SER A 78 1.78 1.66 -13.89
C SER A 78 3.27 1.39 -13.70
N GLY A 79 3.69 1.11 -12.45
CA GLY A 79 5.08 1.06 -12.01
C GLY A 79 5.49 2.30 -11.20
N ASP A 80 4.73 3.39 -11.30
CA ASP A 80 5.01 4.62 -10.55
C ASP A 80 4.77 4.43 -9.05
N TRP A 81 5.45 5.24 -8.27
CA TRP A 81 5.43 5.13 -6.82
C TRP A 81 5.47 6.49 -6.15
N ALA A 82 5.13 6.54 -4.88
CA ALA A 82 5.44 7.69 -4.03
C ALA A 82 5.79 7.23 -2.62
N ALA A 83 6.52 8.05 -1.89
CA ALA A 83 6.86 7.77 -0.50
C ALA A 83 6.85 9.07 0.32
N TYR A 84 6.19 9.08 1.45
CA TYR A 84 6.09 10.26 2.29
C TYR A 84 6.39 9.90 3.73
N CYS A 85 6.83 10.87 4.52
CA CYS A 85 6.82 10.78 5.96
C CYS A 85 6.01 11.92 6.57
N PHE A 86 5.40 11.62 7.71
CA PHE A 86 4.52 12.48 8.46
C PHE A 86 5.01 12.57 9.90
N ASP A 87 4.86 13.75 10.51
CA ASP A 87 5.22 13.95 11.92
C ASP A 87 4.05 13.53 12.84
N LEU A 88 2.82 13.76 12.39
CA LEU A 88 1.56 13.40 13.06
C LEU A 88 0.51 13.02 12.00
N TYR A 89 -0.71 12.69 12.44
CA TYR A 89 -1.84 12.38 11.56
C TYR A 89 -2.06 13.48 10.50
N ARG A 90 -1.72 13.17 9.23
CA ARG A 90 -1.82 14.07 8.06
C ARG A 90 -1.09 15.41 8.21
N GLU A 91 -0.13 15.51 9.13
CA GLU A 91 0.64 16.72 9.39
C GLU A 91 2.14 16.47 9.15
N GLY A 92 2.84 17.52 8.70
CA GLY A 92 4.28 17.46 8.44
C GLY A 92 4.67 16.62 7.22
N MET A 93 3.73 16.37 6.30
CA MET A 93 3.96 15.59 5.08
C MET A 93 5.16 16.15 4.30
N ARG A 94 6.12 15.28 4.03
CA ARG A 94 7.28 15.55 3.19
C ARG A 94 7.70 14.30 2.44
N ASP A 95 8.42 14.50 1.35
CA ASP A 95 8.99 13.41 0.58
C ASP A 95 9.96 12.59 1.43
N LEU A 96 9.71 11.28 1.50
CA LEU A 96 10.68 10.33 2.01
C LEU A 96 11.68 10.01 0.90
N VAL A 97 12.95 10.31 1.16
CA VAL A 97 14.06 9.97 0.27
C VAL A 97 14.41 8.51 0.47
N LEU A 98 14.32 7.72 -0.60
CA LEU A 98 14.71 6.32 -0.62
C LEU A 98 16.10 6.18 -1.24
N ALA A 99 16.89 5.22 -0.76
CA ALA A 99 18.23 4.95 -1.30
C ALA A 99 18.16 4.40 -2.75
N GLY A 100 17.05 3.76 -3.11
CA GLY A 100 16.75 3.32 -4.47
C GLY A 100 15.25 3.33 -4.71
N SER A 101 14.86 3.49 -5.98
CA SER A 101 13.45 3.40 -6.38
C SER A 101 12.89 2.01 -6.08
N PRO A 102 11.66 1.91 -5.56
CA PRO A 102 10.91 0.66 -5.52
C PRO A 102 10.81 0.02 -6.91
N ASP A 103 10.91 -1.30 -6.96
CA ASP A 103 10.58 -2.07 -8.17
C ASP A 103 9.12 -2.53 -8.08
N VAL A 104 8.25 -1.89 -8.88
CA VAL A 104 6.80 -2.10 -8.87
C VAL A 104 6.37 -2.75 -10.18
N ARG A 105 5.77 -3.95 -10.11
CA ARG A 105 5.41 -4.75 -11.29
C ARG A 105 3.98 -5.23 -11.22
N GLY A 106 3.15 -4.70 -12.10
CA GLY A 106 1.77 -5.17 -12.32
C GLY A 106 1.69 -6.25 -13.39
N SER A 107 0.91 -7.29 -13.13
CA SER A 107 0.59 -8.35 -14.08
C SER A 107 -0.85 -8.84 -13.90
N SER A 108 -1.49 -9.25 -14.99
CA SER A 108 -2.83 -9.83 -14.97
C SER A 108 -2.77 -11.25 -15.53
N GLU A 109 -3.40 -12.19 -14.84
CA GLU A 109 -3.56 -13.57 -15.28
C GLU A 109 -5.03 -13.99 -15.07
N GLY A 110 -5.75 -14.19 -16.18
CA GLY A 110 -7.17 -14.46 -16.14
C GLY A 110 -7.95 -13.35 -15.44
N ASP A 111 -8.65 -13.70 -14.37
CA ASP A 111 -9.46 -12.77 -13.55
C ASP A 111 -8.73 -12.35 -12.26
N CYS A 112 -7.40 -12.51 -12.22
CA CYS A 112 -6.54 -12.11 -11.11
C CYS A 112 -5.56 -11.03 -11.57
N PHE A 113 -5.43 -9.97 -10.77
CA PHE A 113 -4.37 -8.97 -10.92
C PHE A 113 -3.39 -9.10 -9.75
N ARG A 114 -2.10 -9.03 -10.06
CA ARG A 114 -1.01 -9.12 -9.10
C ARG A 114 -0.10 -7.90 -9.20
N LEU A 115 0.21 -7.27 -8.07
CA LEU A 115 1.22 -6.24 -7.95
C LEU A 115 2.35 -6.72 -7.04
N GLU A 116 3.54 -6.88 -7.62
CA GLU A 116 4.77 -7.21 -6.89
C GLU A 116 5.55 -5.93 -6.63
N VAL A 117 5.98 -5.74 -5.38
CA VAL A 117 6.77 -4.58 -4.95
C VAL A 117 8.02 -5.07 -4.23
N ALA A 118 9.18 -4.54 -4.59
CA ALA A 118 10.41 -4.67 -3.82
C ALA A 118 10.89 -3.30 -3.33
N LEU A 119 11.10 -3.19 -2.01
CA LEU A 119 11.65 -2.02 -1.34
C LEU A 119 13.00 -2.39 -0.73
N ALA A 120 14.01 -1.55 -0.90
CA ALA A 120 15.26 -1.70 -0.18
C ALA A 120 15.06 -1.48 1.33
N ALA A 121 15.87 -2.12 2.18
CA ALA A 121 15.80 -1.96 3.64
C ALA A 121 16.04 -0.49 4.08
N ASP A 122 16.86 0.25 3.33
CA ASP A 122 17.22 1.63 3.63
C ASP A 122 16.03 2.58 3.44
N GLY A 123 15.57 3.19 4.54
CA GLY A 123 14.43 4.10 4.57
C GLY A 123 13.17 3.51 5.21
N LEU A 124 13.21 2.23 5.59
CA LEU A 124 12.19 1.59 6.42
C LEU A 124 12.65 1.59 7.88
N ALA A 125 11.74 1.84 8.83
CA ALA A 125 12.09 1.83 10.24
C ALA A 125 12.64 0.44 10.63
N PRO A 126 13.89 0.33 11.12
CA PRO A 126 14.52 -0.97 11.43
C PRO A 126 13.78 -1.75 12.51
N ASP A 127 12.99 -1.07 13.34
CA ASP A 127 12.21 -1.62 14.46
C ASP A 127 10.70 -1.68 14.16
N ALA A 128 10.31 -1.84 12.88
CA ALA A 128 8.92 -1.72 12.42
C ALA A 128 7.94 -2.55 13.27
N ALA A 129 6.94 -1.87 13.85
CA ALA A 129 6.10 -2.50 14.86
C ALA A 129 4.61 -2.50 14.51
N ARG A 130 4.15 -1.52 13.73
CA ARG A 130 2.80 -1.51 13.16
C ARG A 130 2.82 -1.16 11.68
N ILE A 131 2.08 -1.92 10.90
CA ILE A 131 1.85 -1.65 9.48
C ILE A 131 0.36 -1.54 9.18
N GLY A 132 0.02 -0.59 8.32
CA GLY A 132 -1.24 -0.55 7.60
C GLY A 132 -0.99 -1.00 6.16
N LEU A 133 -1.90 -1.80 5.61
CA LEU A 133 -1.90 -2.18 4.20
C LEU A 133 -3.26 -1.84 3.64
N SER A 134 -3.28 -1.17 2.49
CA SER A 134 -4.51 -0.74 1.83
C SER A 134 -4.40 -0.83 0.32
N ALA A 135 -5.56 -0.74 -0.32
CA ALA A 135 -5.68 -0.58 -1.77
C ALA A 135 -6.90 0.25 -2.11
N VAL A 136 -6.74 1.16 -3.07
CA VAL A 136 -7.82 1.78 -3.82
C VAL A 136 -8.01 0.94 -5.08
N ILE A 137 -9.20 0.40 -5.29
CA ILE A 137 -9.54 -0.36 -6.50
C ILE A 137 -10.58 0.44 -7.27
N GLU A 138 -10.21 0.88 -8.47
CA GLU A 138 -11.11 1.59 -9.38
C GLU A 138 -11.76 0.62 -10.35
N GLU A 139 -13.08 0.72 -10.48
CA GLU A 139 -13.92 -0.05 -11.39
C GLU A 139 -14.81 0.95 -12.14
N ALA A 140 -15.51 0.51 -13.20
CA ALA A 140 -16.31 1.41 -14.03
C ALA A 140 -17.35 2.20 -13.21
N GLY A 141 -17.06 3.49 -12.96
CA GLY A 141 -17.94 4.41 -12.22
C GLY A 141 -17.91 4.27 -10.69
N ALA A 142 -17.01 3.46 -10.12
CA ALA A 142 -16.93 3.23 -8.69
C ALA A 142 -15.49 3.05 -8.20
N LYS A 143 -15.26 3.34 -6.92
CA LYS A 143 -14.03 2.98 -6.21
C LYS A 143 -14.39 2.21 -4.96
N SER A 144 -13.65 1.14 -4.69
CA SER A 144 -13.68 0.44 -3.41
C SER A 144 -12.37 0.64 -2.67
N PHE A 145 -12.47 0.76 -1.36
CA PHE A 145 -11.34 1.05 -0.46
C PHE A 145 -11.11 -0.17 0.42
N TRP A 146 -9.94 -0.77 0.30
CA TRP A 146 -9.59 -2.00 1.00
C TRP A 146 -8.49 -1.71 2.01
N ALA A 147 -8.62 -2.27 3.21
CA ALA A 147 -7.60 -2.17 4.26
C ALA A 147 -7.56 -3.44 5.10
N LEU A 148 -6.53 -3.61 5.93
CA LEU A 148 -6.55 -4.65 6.96
C LEU A 148 -7.72 -4.47 7.93
N ASP A 149 -7.97 -3.23 8.34
CA ASP A 149 -9.11 -2.79 9.11
C ASP A 149 -9.43 -1.32 8.78
N HIS A 150 -10.66 -0.87 9.07
CA HIS A 150 -11.09 0.51 8.81
C HIS A 150 -11.45 1.23 10.10
N ALA A 151 -11.03 2.48 10.22
CA ALA A 151 -11.55 3.39 11.23
C ALA A 151 -13.03 3.73 10.95
N ALA A 152 -13.74 4.19 11.97
CA ALA A 152 -15.12 4.65 11.79
C ALA A 152 -15.18 5.93 10.95
N GLY A 153 -16.15 6.02 10.04
CA GLY A 153 -16.40 7.20 9.22
C GLY A 153 -16.07 6.97 7.75
N ALA A 154 -15.54 8.00 7.10
CA ALA A 154 -15.10 7.90 5.70
C ALA A 154 -13.77 7.12 5.61
N PRO A 155 -13.46 6.50 4.45
CA PRO A 155 -12.19 5.82 4.22
C PRO A 155 -11.00 6.71 4.56
N ASP A 156 -10.21 6.30 5.54
CA ASP A 156 -9.04 7.03 6.02
C ASP A 156 -7.93 6.07 6.45
N PHE A 157 -7.05 5.71 5.51
CA PHE A 157 -5.95 4.80 5.76
C PHE A 157 -4.86 5.38 6.68
N HIS A 158 -4.84 6.70 6.86
CA HIS A 158 -3.90 7.38 7.75
C HIS A 158 -4.32 7.31 9.22
N ASN A 159 -5.55 6.89 9.50
CA ASN A 159 -5.98 6.69 10.87
C ASN A 159 -5.17 5.57 11.52
N ARG A 160 -4.65 5.82 12.72
CA ARG A 160 -3.83 4.83 13.45
C ARG A 160 -4.52 3.48 13.64
N ASP A 161 -5.86 3.46 13.67
CA ASP A 161 -6.66 2.26 13.87
C ASP A 161 -6.57 1.32 12.64
N CYS A 162 -6.15 1.84 11.47
CA CYS A 162 -5.86 1.05 10.27
C CYS A 162 -4.49 0.33 10.31
N PHE A 163 -3.62 0.66 11.28
CA PHE A 163 -2.26 0.10 11.42
C PHE A 163 -2.28 -1.15 12.32
N THR A 164 -2.96 -2.20 11.87
CA THR A 164 -3.31 -3.35 12.74
C THR A 164 -2.30 -4.49 12.71
N ALA A 165 -1.54 -4.67 11.62
CA ALA A 165 -0.56 -5.73 11.53
C ALA A 165 0.73 -5.37 12.27
N ARG A 166 1.37 -6.39 12.87
CA ARG A 166 2.71 -6.28 13.47
C ARG A 166 3.69 -7.10 12.65
N LEU A 167 4.88 -6.56 12.47
CA LEU A 167 6.03 -7.33 12.00
C LEU A 167 6.88 -7.69 13.21
N ALA A 168 7.32 -8.94 13.28
CA ALA A 168 8.34 -9.30 14.24
C ALA A 168 9.66 -8.64 13.82
N ALA A 169 10.45 -8.20 14.79
CA ALA A 169 11.83 -7.81 14.50
C ALA A 169 12.52 -9.00 13.83
N PRO A 170 13.31 -8.78 12.76
CA PRO A 170 14.10 -9.86 12.17
C PRO A 170 14.95 -10.50 13.26
N GLU A 171 14.92 -11.83 13.37
CA GLU A 171 15.80 -12.53 14.30
C GLU A 171 17.24 -12.17 13.94
N ALA A 172 17.97 -11.57 14.88
CA ALA A 172 19.39 -11.32 14.72
C ALA A 172 20.09 -12.67 14.53
N SER A 173 20.59 -12.93 13.32
CA SER A 173 21.49 -14.05 13.04
C SER A 173 22.89 -13.77 13.56
#